data_AF-A0AAE8QKP2-F1
#
_entry.id   AF-A0AAE8QKP2-F1
#
_cell.length_a   1.000
_cell.length_b   1.000
_cell.length_c   1.000
_cell.angle_alpha   90.00
_cell.angle_beta   90.00
_cell.angle_gamma   90.00
#
_symmetry.space_group_name_H-M   'P 1'
#
loop_
_entity.id
_entity.type
_entity.pdbx_description
1 polymer ?
#
loop_
_entity_poly.entity_id
_entity_poly.type
_entity_poly.pdbx_seq_one_letter_code
_entity_poly.pdbx_strand_id
1 'polypeptide(L)'
;MSKVPVIEIFGPTIQGEGMIVGQKTMFVRTAGCDYSCSWCDSSFTWDGSGKHLIVQMTAEEIWAELKRLGGNGFSFVTISGGNPALNPNLAELIAILKENDIQIGVETQGSRWQKWMYEVDELTISPKPPSSGMTTDYSVLSYIFEKLEYRNNNHHVSLKIVVFNQEDYDYAKQIHHRYPMIPFYLQVGNDNLTTTDDSLLIMHLLDKYRALIDRVMKDEDLRDVKVLPQLHALVWGNKRGV
;
A
#
# COMPACT_ATOMS: atom_id res chain seq x y z
N MET A 1 -14.97 -0.88 23.68
CA MET A 1 -14.83 -0.89 22.21
C MET A 1 -13.36 -1.03 21.89
N SER A 2 -13.03 -1.84 20.89
CA SER A 2 -11.66 -2.06 20.45
C SER A 2 -11.13 -0.79 19.78
N LYS A 3 -9.82 -0.52 19.87
CA LYS A 3 -9.22 0.69 19.29
C LYS A 3 -8.15 0.35 18.26
N VAL A 4 -7.99 1.25 17.28
CA VAL A 4 -6.97 1.21 16.23
C VAL A 4 -6.02 2.40 16.43
N PRO A 5 -4.69 2.19 16.37
CA PRO A 5 -3.71 3.29 16.41
C PRO A 5 -3.71 4.02 15.07
N VAL A 6 -4.43 5.13 14.97
CA VAL A 6 -4.49 5.95 13.74
C VAL A 6 -3.49 7.09 13.85
N ILE A 7 -2.79 7.40 12.75
CA ILE A 7 -1.82 8.50 12.69
C ILE A 7 -2.22 9.59 11.68
N GLU A 8 -2.93 9.23 10.61
CA GLU A 8 -3.50 10.19 9.67
C GLU A 8 -4.87 9.70 9.17
N ILE A 9 -5.80 10.64 9.00
CA ILE A 9 -7.02 10.47 8.19
C ILE A 9 -7.10 11.68 7.27
N PHE A 10 -7.20 11.46 5.96
CA PHE A 10 -7.23 12.54 4.97
C PHE A 10 -7.98 12.13 3.69
N GLY A 11 -8.20 13.12 2.83
CA GLY A 11 -8.94 12.99 1.57
C GLY A 11 -10.20 13.87 1.54
N PRO A 12 -11.00 13.79 0.46
CA PRO A 12 -10.82 12.88 -0.68
C PRO A 12 -9.58 13.22 -1.51
N THR A 13 -8.84 12.21 -1.93
CA THR A 13 -7.73 12.31 -2.88
C THR A 13 -7.79 11.15 -3.89
N ILE A 14 -6.73 10.91 -4.67
CA ILE A 14 -6.57 9.75 -5.53
C ILE A 14 -5.63 8.72 -4.92
N GLN A 15 -5.92 7.43 -5.12
CA GLN A 15 -4.93 6.38 -4.94
C GLN A 15 -3.81 6.59 -5.95
N GLY A 16 -2.58 6.75 -5.48
CA GLY A 16 -1.44 7.04 -6.35
C GLY A 16 -0.73 5.80 -6.89
N GLU A 17 -1.11 4.60 -6.45
CA GLU A 17 -0.32 3.38 -6.66
C GLU A 17 -1.17 2.16 -6.97
N GLY A 18 -0.53 1.14 -7.55
CA GLY A 18 -1.06 -0.22 -7.63
C GLY A 18 -2.31 -0.37 -8.49
N MET A 19 -3.14 -1.35 -8.13
CA MET A 19 -4.23 -1.84 -8.98
C MET A 19 -5.37 -0.85 -9.23
N ILE A 20 -5.58 0.07 -8.29
CA ILE A 20 -6.63 1.09 -8.30
C ILE A 20 -6.05 2.51 -8.45
N VAL A 21 -4.89 2.65 -9.09
CA VAL A 21 -4.28 3.97 -9.36
C VAL A 21 -5.30 4.92 -10.04
N GLY A 22 -5.40 6.15 -9.53
CA GLY A 22 -6.35 7.18 -9.97
C GLY A 22 -7.72 7.14 -9.26
N GLN A 23 -8.04 6.10 -8.49
CA GLN A 23 -9.32 5.98 -7.77
C GLN A 23 -9.46 7.09 -6.73
N LYS A 24 -10.58 7.83 -6.75
CA LYS A 24 -10.91 8.77 -5.67
C LYS A 24 -11.18 8.03 -4.37
N THR A 25 -10.45 8.35 -3.31
CA THR A 25 -10.52 7.63 -2.02
C THR A 25 -10.26 8.56 -0.84
N MET A 26 -10.76 8.17 0.33
CA MET A 26 -10.23 8.63 1.61
C MET A 26 -9.08 7.72 2.05
N PHE A 27 -8.20 8.20 2.92
CA PHE A 27 -7.12 7.41 3.51
C PHE A 27 -7.25 7.32 5.03
N VAL A 28 -7.01 6.13 5.57
CA VAL A 28 -6.79 5.89 7.00
C VAL A 28 -5.40 5.26 7.15
N ARG A 29 -4.46 6.01 7.74
CA ARG A 29 -3.09 5.55 8.00
C ARG A 29 -3.00 5.08 9.45
N THR A 30 -2.64 3.82 9.67
CA THR A 30 -2.37 3.28 11.01
C THR A 30 -0.91 3.47 11.42
N ALA A 31 -0.62 3.39 12.72
CA ALA A 31 0.74 3.39 13.25
C ALA A 31 1.22 1.97 13.58
N GLY A 32 2.54 1.79 13.58
CA GLY A 32 3.22 0.52 13.85
C GLY A 32 3.51 -0.27 12.59
N CYS A 33 4.73 -0.80 12.50
CA CYS A 33 5.16 -1.69 11.44
C CYS A 33 6.10 -2.75 12.03
N ASP A 34 5.99 -3.99 11.56
CA ASP A 34 6.90 -5.07 11.90
C ASP A 34 8.15 -5.09 11.01
N TYR A 35 8.23 -4.18 10.04
CA TYR A 35 9.37 -3.94 9.15
C TYR A 35 9.95 -2.52 9.37
N SER A 36 11.22 -2.33 9.04
CA SER A 36 11.95 -1.06 9.12
C SER A 36 12.68 -0.77 7.80
N CYS A 37 11.92 -0.69 6.71
CA CYS A 37 12.47 -0.55 5.35
C CYS A 37 13.33 0.72 5.22
N SER A 38 14.52 0.62 4.61
CA SER A 38 15.47 1.73 4.49
C SER A 38 14.94 2.96 3.73
N TRP A 39 14.01 2.76 2.80
CA TRP A 39 13.41 3.80 1.96
C TRP A 39 11.92 4.03 2.27
N CYS A 40 11.49 3.78 3.51
CA CYS A 40 10.08 4.00 3.88
C CYS A 40 9.70 5.49 3.82
N ASP A 41 8.88 5.86 2.84
CA ASP A 41 8.30 7.22 2.68
C ASP A 41 7.44 7.68 3.88
N SER A 42 7.01 6.72 4.69
CA SER A 42 6.12 6.91 5.82
C SER A 42 6.78 6.42 7.13
N SER A 43 8.10 6.59 7.28
CA SER A 43 8.86 6.08 8.45
C SER A 43 8.31 6.54 9.80
N PHE A 44 7.73 7.75 9.84
CA PHE A 44 7.09 8.35 11.02
C PHE A 44 5.97 7.48 11.63
N THR A 45 5.45 6.52 10.87
CA THR A 45 4.46 5.55 11.35
C THR A 45 5.04 4.51 12.31
N TRP A 46 6.36 4.28 12.33
CA TRP A 46 6.99 3.21 13.12
C TRP A 46 8.32 3.59 13.80
N ASP A 47 9.05 4.59 13.30
CA ASP A 47 10.37 5.00 13.84
C ASP A 47 10.30 5.78 15.17
N GLY A 48 9.08 6.07 15.65
CA GLY A 48 8.82 6.81 16.89
C GLY A 48 8.73 8.33 16.74
N SER A 49 9.17 8.90 15.61
CA SER A 49 9.11 10.35 15.36
C SER A 49 7.66 10.88 15.31
N GLY A 50 6.74 10.07 14.80
CA GLY A 50 5.31 10.37 14.75
C GLY A 50 4.50 9.92 15.97
N LYS A 51 5.13 9.42 17.04
CA LYS A 51 4.41 8.85 18.20
C LYS A 51 3.39 9.81 18.83
N HIS A 52 3.69 11.11 18.83
CA HIS A 52 2.83 12.16 19.37
C HIS A 52 1.59 12.45 18.50
N LEU A 53 1.57 11.96 17.25
CA LEU A 53 0.44 12.08 16.33
C LEU A 53 -0.56 10.92 16.45
N ILE A 54 -0.19 9.85 17.18
CA ILE A 54 -1.01 8.64 17.25
C ILE A 54 -2.24 8.89 18.14
N VAL A 55 -3.42 8.66 17.57
CA VAL A 55 -4.71 8.70 18.27
C VAL A 55 -5.30 7.29 18.29
N GLN A 56 -5.70 6.84 19.48
CA GLN A 56 -6.40 5.56 19.65
C GLN A 56 -7.89 5.77 19.40
N MET A 57 -8.34 5.37 18.21
CA MET A 57 -9.71 5.60 17.73
C MET A 57 -10.51 4.30 17.66
N THR A 58 -11.80 4.33 18.02
CA THR A 58 -12.74 3.25 17.69
C THR A 58 -13.13 3.30 16.22
N ALA A 59 -13.76 2.24 15.71
CA ALA A 59 -14.25 2.19 14.33
C ALA A 59 -15.26 3.33 14.04
N GLU A 60 -16.13 3.64 14.99
CA GLU A 60 -17.13 4.72 14.90
C GLU A 60 -16.47 6.10 14.89
N GLU A 61 -15.42 6.31 15.69
CA GLU A 61 -14.65 7.56 15.69
C GLU A 61 -13.96 7.78 14.34
N ILE A 62 -13.37 6.73 13.76
CA ILE A 62 -12.74 6.79 12.42
C ILE A 62 -13.80 7.09 11.35
N TRP A 63 -14.94 6.41 11.38
CA TRP A 63 -16.04 6.65 10.46
C TRP A 63 -16.57 8.08 10.55
N ALA A 64 -16.79 8.59 11.76
CA ALA A 64 -17.23 9.96 11.98
C ALA A 64 -16.24 10.97 11.38
N GLU A 65 -14.93 10.73 11.53
CA GLU A 65 -13.90 11.60 10.97
C GLU A 65 -13.84 11.54 9.44
N LEU A 66 -13.97 10.35 8.84
CA LEU A 66 -14.10 10.18 7.39
C LEU A 66 -15.30 10.96 6.84
N LYS A 67 -16.45 10.90 7.52
CA LYS A 67 -17.64 11.68 7.17
C LYS A 67 -17.47 13.17 7.37
N ARG A 68 -16.76 13.59 8.42
CA ARG A 68 -16.47 15.00 8.68
C ARG A 68 -15.60 15.62 7.59
N LEU A 69 -14.60 14.90 7.10
CA LEU A 69 -13.66 15.36 6.07
C LEU A 69 -14.23 15.22 4.65
N GLY A 70 -14.77 14.05 4.31
CA GLY A 70 -15.21 13.71 2.96
C GLY A 70 -16.70 13.92 2.68
N GLY A 71 -17.51 14.16 3.71
CA GLY A 71 -18.96 14.28 3.58
C GLY A 71 -19.59 13.02 2.95
N ASN A 72 -20.40 13.21 1.91
CA ASN A 72 -20.95 12.14 1.07
C ASN A 72 -20.17 11.98 -0.26
N GLY A 73 -18.99 12.61 -0.37
CA GLY A 73 -18.25 12.73 -1.63
C GLY A 73 -17.32 11.55 -1.94
N PHE A 74 -17.32 10.49 -1.14
CA PHE A 74 -16.46 9.31 -1.31
C PHE A 74 -17.27 8.02 -1.21
N SER A 75 -16.83 7.02 -1.97
CA SER A 75 -17.36 5.65 -1.98
C SER A 75 -16.25 4.61 -1.83
N PHE A 76 -15.03 5.08 -1.50
CA PHE A 76 -13.83 4.26 -1.39
C PHE A 76 -12.97 4.76 -0.23
N VAL A 77 -12.41 3.84 0.56
CA VAL A 77 -11.46 4.10 1.64
C VAL A 77 -10.25 3.17 1.50
N THR A 78 -9.05 3.74 1.48
CA THR A 78 -7.79 3.01 1.51
C THR A 78 -7.22 3.00 2.92
N ILE A 79 -7.00 1.82 3.48
CA ILE A 79 -6.38 1.62 4.79
C ILE A 79 -4.91 1.23 4.56
N SER A 80 -4.00 1.98 5.17
CA SER A 80 -2.54 1.83 5.00
C SER A 80 -1.80 2.12 6.33
N GLY A 81 -0.48 2.25 6.29
CA GLY A 81 0.35 2.86 7.34
C GLY A 81 0.72 1.99 8.51
N GLY A 82 1.92 2.16 9.06
CA GLY A 82 2.93 1.11 8.87
C GLY A 82 2.31 -0.17 8.27
N ASN A 83 2.12 -1.23 9.04
CA ASN A 83 1.43 -2.42 8.55
C ASN A 83 0.02 -2.57 9.16
N PRO A 84 -1.08 -2.30 8.41
CA PRO A 84 -2.45 -2.50 8.90
C PRO A 84 -2.72 -3.91 9.41
N ALA A 85 -2.04 -4.92 8.85
CA ALA A 85 -2.19 -6.32 9.22
C ALA A 85 -1.75 -6.65 10.66
N LEU A 86 -1.13 -5.70 11.38
CA LEU A 86 -0.88 -5.82 12.82
C LEU A 86 -2.13 -5.56 13.68
N ASN A 87 -3.18 -4.98 13.11
CA ASN A 87 -4.35 -4.50 13.84
C ASN A 87 -5.57 -5.41 13.58
N PRO A 88 -5.87 -6.40 14.45
CA PRO A 88 -7.07 -7.23 14.31
C PRO A 88 -8.36 -6.40 14.49
N ASN A 89 -8.29 -5.29 15.22
CA ASN A 89 -9.42 -4.40 15.51
C ASN A 89 -9.94 -3.65 14.27
N LEU A 90 -9.20 -3.65 13.16
CA LEU A 90 -9.69 -3.11 11.88
C LEU A 90 -10.94 -3.84 11.36
N ALA A 91 -11.23 -5.05 11.85
CA ALA A 91 -12.45 -5.77 11.52
C ALA A 91 -13.72 -4.96 11.79
N GLU A 92 -13.75 -4.18 12.88
CA GLU A 92 -14.90 -3.33 13.24
C GLU A 92 -15.06 -2.17 12.23
N LEU A 93 -13.96 -1.53 11.83
CA LEU A 93 -13.99 -0.48 10.80
C LEU A 93 -14.43 -1.01 9.44
N ILE A 94 -13.89 -2.17 9.04
CA ILE A 94 -14.24 -2.82 7.77
C ILE A 94 -15.74 -3.14 7.73
N ALA A 95 -16.32 -3.64 8.83
CA ALA A 95 -17.75 -3.88 8.91
C ALA A 95 -18.56 -2.58 8.71
N ILE A 96 -18.21 -1.49 9.42
CA ILE A 96 -18.88 -0.19 9.26
C ILE A 96 -18.80 0.32 7.83
N LEU A 97 -17.65 0.20 7.17
CA LEU A 97 -17.48 0.64 5.78
C LEU A 97 -18.38 -0.15 4.83
N LYS A 98 -18.46 -1.47 4.98
CA LYS A 98 -19.35 -2.32 4.16
C LYS A 98 -20.83 -2.05 4.40
N GLU A 99 -21.23 -1.85 5.66
CA GLU A 99 -22.62 -1.48 6.01
C GLU A 99 -23.05 -0.14 5.40
N ASN A 100 -22.09 0.72 5.01
CA ASN A 100 -22.33 2.01 4.38
C ASN A 100 -21.96 2.02 2.88
N ASP A 101 -21.89 0.84 2.24
CA ASP A 101 -21.59 0.67 0.81
C ASP A 101 -20.27 1.35 0.36
N ILE A 102 -19.28 1.39 1.24
CA ILE A 102 -17.94 1.92 0.95
C ILE A 102 -17.01 0.77 0.54
N GLN A 103 -16.41 0.88 -0.65
CA GLN A 103 -15.36 -0.04 -1.10
C GLN A 103 -14.05 0.17 -0.32
N ILE A 104 -13.31 -0.91 -0.13
CA ILE A 104 -12.16 -0.94 0.78
C ILE A 104 -10.90 -1.38 0.05
N GLY A 105 -9.89 -0.52 0.08
CA GLY A 105 -8.53 -0.85 -0.32
C GLY A 105 -7.64 -1.09 0.90
N VAL A 106 -6.73 -2.06 0.85
CA VAL A 106 -5.71 -2.26 1.90
C VAL A 106 -4.33 -2.44 1.28
N GLU A 107 -3.35 -1.74 1.85
CA GLU A 107 -1.93 -1.88 1.52
C GLU A 107 -1.20 -2.57 2.68
N THR A 108 -0.53 -3.70 2.42
CA THR A 108 0.28 -4.43 3.41
C THR A 108 1.52 -5.04 2.76
N GLN A 109 2.60 -5.27 3.53
CA GLN A 109 3.76 -6.02 3.01
C GLN A 109 3.58 -7.54 2.98
N GLY A 110 2.46 -8.07 3.49
CA GLY A 110 2.20 -9.53 3.48
C GLY A 110 2.98 -10.32 4.52
N SER A 111 3.34 -9.69 5.65
CA SER A 111 4.03 -10.35 6.77
C SER A 111 3.09 -10.87 7.86
N ARG A 112 1.78 -10.55 7.78
CA ARG A 112 0.76 -10.93 8.77
C ARG A 112 -0.57 -11.21 8.09
N TRP A 113 -1.25 -12.26 8.53
CA TRP A 113 -2.60 -12.60 8.11
C TRP A 113 -3.63 -12.04 9.09
N GLN A 114 -4.75 -11.56 8.57
CA GLN A 114 -5.93 -11.22 9.37
C GLN A 114 -7.19 -11.73 8.70
N LYS A 115 -8.16 -12.23 9.49
CA LYS A 115 -9.44 -12.71 8.93
C LYS A 115 -10.21 -11.62 8.21
N TRP A 116 -10.10 -10.37 8.63
CA TRP A 116 -10.78 -9.26 7.97
C TRP A 116 -10.28 -9.00 6.54
N MET A 117 -9.11 -9.53 6.14
CA MET A 117 -8.60 -9.40 4.75
C MET A 117 -9.54 -10.07 3.74
N TYR A 118 -10.32 -11.04 4.20
CA TYR A 118 -11.43 -11.57 3.45
C TYR A 118 -12.36 -10.44 3.01
N GLU A 119 -12.76 -9.53 3.88
CA GLU A 119 -13.78 -8.53 3.56
C GLU A 119 -13.28 -7.30 2.76
N VAL A 120 -12.01 -7.30 2.30
CA VAL A 120 -11.37 -6.19 1.58
C VAL A 120 -11.54 -6.33 0.07
N ASP A 121 -12.14 -5.33 -0.59
CA ASP A 121 -12.40 -5.36 -2.04
C ASP A 121 -11.10 -5.36 -2.87
N GLU A 122 -10.12 -4.55 -2.48
CA GLU A 122 -8.87 -4.34 -3.22
C GLU A 122 -7.65 -4.49 -2.28
N LEU A 123 -7.04 -5.68 -2.24
CA LEU A 123 -5.91 -6.00 -1.36
C LEU A 123 -4.59 -5.98 -2.13
N THR A 124 -3.77 -4.96 -1.89
CA THR A 124 -2.40 -4.89 -2.41
C THR A 124 -1.43 -5.50 -1.39
N ILE A 125 -0.75 -6.58 -1.79
CA ILE A 125 0.34 -7.19 -1.03
C ILE A 125 1.67 -6.77 -1.67
N SER A 126 2.56 -6.18 -0.87
CA SER A 126 3.84 -5.64 -1.33
C SER A 126 5.02 -6.25 -0.56
N PRO A 127 5.43 -7.48 -0.89
CA PRO A 127 6.65 -8.07 -0.35
C PRO A 127 7.83 -7.16 -0.62
N LYS A 128 8.68 -6.92 0.38
CA LYS A 128 9.72 -5.90 0.28
C LYS A 128 10.99 -6.49 -0.33
N PRO A 129 11.58 -5.84 -1.35
CA PRO A 129 12.77 -6.33 -2.03
C PRO A 129 14.04 -6.11 -1.18
N PRO A 130 15.20 -6.69 -1.57
CA PRO A 130 16.44 -6.60 -0.81
C PRO A 130 16.93 -5.18 -0.51
N SER A 131 16.72 -4.20 -1.40
CA SER A 131 17.10 -2.80 -1.15
C SER A 131 16.41 -2.18 0.07
N SER A 132 15.32 -2.78 0.55
CA SER A 132 14.65 -2.35 1.78
C SER A 132 15.41 -2.72 3.06
N GLY A 133 16.40 -3.61 2.98
CA GLY A 133 17.07 -4.22 4.12
C GLY A 133 16.25 -5.30 4.83
N MET A 134 15.02 -5.60 4.36
CA MET A 134 14.14 -6.59 4.95
C MET A 134 14.24 -7.94 4.23
N THR A 135 13.86 -9.01 4.92
CA THR A 135 13.79 -10.37 4.35
C THR A 135 12.34 -10.84 4.32
N THR A 136 11.86 -11.21 3.14
CA THR A 136 10.51 -11.77 2.96
C THR A 136 10.41 -13.16 3.55
N ASP A 137 9.47 -13.35 4.48
CA ASP A 137 9.10 -14.68 4.97
C ASP A 137 8.13 -15.34 3.97
N TYR A 138 8.68 -16.17 3.09
CA TYR A 138 7.91 -16.88 2.07
C TYR A 138 6.88 -17.85 2.66
N SER A 139 7.09 -18.37 3.87
CA SER A 139 6.13 -19.28 4.51
C SER A 139 4.86 -18.55 4.90
N VAL A 140 5.01 -17.35 5.49
CA VAL A 140 3.88 -16.49 5.84
C VAL A 140 3.19 -15.95 4.60
N LEU A 141 3.95 -15.52 3.60
CA LEU A 141 3.39 -15.03 2.34
C LEU A 141 2.57 -16.12 1.63
N SER A 142 3.10 -17.35 1.56
CA SER A 142 2.37 -18.49 0.96
C SER A 142 1.10 -18.80 1.75
N TYR A 143 1.17 -18.80 3.08
CA TYR A 143 -0.01 -19.00 3.94
C TYR A 143 -1.11 -17.93 3.72
N ILE A 144 -0.74 -16.66 3.51
CA ILE A 144 -1.70 -15.60 3.19
C ILE A 144 -2.39 -15.88 1.85
N PHE A 145 -1.62 -16.20 0.81
CA PHE A 145 -2.20 -16.50 -0.51
C PHE A 145 -3.08 -17.76 -0.49
N GLU A 146 -2.66 -18.83 0.19
CA GLU A 146 -3.50 -20.01 0.39
C GLU A 146 -4.84 -19.63 1.01
N LYS A 147 -4.86 -18.82 2.08
CA LYS A 147 -6.11 -18.34 2.68
C LYS A 147 -6.98 -17.58 1.69
N LEU A 148 -6.39 -16.69 0.90
CA LEU A 148 -7.11 -15.89 -0.09
C LEU A 148 -7.64 -16.71 -1.28
N GLU A 149 -6.95 -17.78 -1.70
CA GLU A 149 -7.41 -18.70 -2.74
C GLU A 149 -8.67 -19.49 -2.35
N TYR A 150 -8.84 -19.84 -1.06
CA TYR A 150 -10.04 -20.54 -0.58
C TYR A 150 -11.33 -19.70 -0.68
N ARG A 151 -11.26 -18.46 -1.16
CA ARG A 151 -12.40 -17.59 -1.35
C ARG A 151 -12.89 -17.57 -2.80
N ASN A 152 -14.18 -17.82 -2.98
CA ASN A 152 -14.95 -17.48 -4.18
C ASN A 152 -15.56 -16.08 -4.01
N ASN A 153 -15.46 -15.24 -5.06
CA ASN A 153 -16.19 -13.97 -5.33
C ASN A 153 -15.41 -12.65 -5.13
N ASN A 154 -15.59 -11.74 -6.11
CA ASN A 154 -15.48 -10.25 -6.16
C ASN A 154 -14.37 -9.49 -5.41
N HIS A 155 -13.41 -10.14 -4.75
CA HIS A 155 -12.31 -9.47 -4.06
C HIS A 155 -11.05 -9.66 -4.89
N HIS A 156 -10.32 -8.58 -5.12
CA HIS A 156 -9.13 -8.60 -5.94
C HIS A 156 -7.89 -8.50 -5.07
N VAL A 157 -6.92 -9.35 -5.37
CA VAL A 157 -5.61 -9.35 -4.71
C VAL A 157 -4.57 -9.04 -5.77
N SER A 158 -3.63 -8.14 -5.46
CA SER A 158 -2.50 -7.84 -6.34
C SER A 158 -1.18 -7.91 -5.60
N LEU A 159 -0.12 -8.18 -6.36
CA LEU A 159 1.26 -8.09 -5.91
C LEU A 159 1.91 -6.84 -6.46
N LYS A 160 2.56 -6.05 -5.60
CA LYS A 160 3.25 -4.82 -5.98
C LYS A 160 4.67 -4.77 -5.42
N ILE A 161 5.67 -4.85 -6.30
CA ILE A 161 7.09 -4.80 -5.92
C ILE A 161 7.69 -3.46 -6.30
N VAL A 162 8.26 -2.77 -5.32
CA VAL A 162 9.02 -1.53 -5.55
C VAL A 162 10.41 -1.89 -6.07
N VAL A 163 10.93 -1.16 -7.05
CA VAL A 163 12.21 -1.45 -7.70
C VAL A 163 13.11 -0.21 -7.65
N PHE A 164 14.26 -0.33 -6.97
CA PHE A 164 15.31 0.69 -6.96
C PHE A 164 16.51 0.31 -7.82
N ASN A 165 16.80 -0.98 -7.92
CA ASN A 165 18.04 -1.48 -8.54
C ASN A 165 17.83 -2.86 -9.21
N GLN A 166 18.93 -3.43 -9.70
CA GLN A 166 18.97 -4.75 -10.34
C GLN A 166 18.49 -5.88 -9.41
N GLU A 167 18.92 -5.87 -8.16
CA GLU A 167 18.61 -6.92 -7.19
C GLU A 167 17.10 -6.95 -6.87
N ASP A 168 16.47 -5.78 -6.73
CA ASP A 168 15.04 -5.66 -6.54
C ASP A 168 14.24 -6.15 -7.75
N TYR A 169 14.75 -5.91 -8.96
CA TYR A 169 14.13 -6.37 -10.19
C TYR A 169 14.17 -7.90 -10.31
N ASP A 170 15.32 -8.51 -9.98
CA ASP A 170 15.46 -9.97 -9.99
C ASP A 170 14.59 -10.61 -8.91
N TYR A 171 14.50 -9.98 -7.74
CA TYR A 171 13.55 -10.34 -6.69
C TYR A 171 12.10 -10.26 -7.19
N ALA A 172 11.72 -9.20 -7.92
CA ALA A 172 10.37 -9.07 -8.47
C ALA A 172 10.05 -10.21 -9.44
N LYS A 173 10.99 -10.61 -10.31
CA LYS A 173 10.86 -11.78 -11.19
C LYS A 173 10.64 -13.07 -10.38
N GLN A 174 11.41 -13.26 -9.31
CA GLN A 174 11.24 -14.41 -8.42
C GLN A 174 9.84 -14.47 -7.81
N ILE A 175 9.31 -13.34 -7.34
CA ILE A 175 7.95 -13.29 -6.78
C ILE A 175 6.90 -13.55 -7.87
N HIS A 176 7.04 -12.95 -9.05
CA HIS A 176 6.11 -13.17 -10.17
C HIS A 176 6.05 -14.63 -10.58
N HIS A 177 7.20 -15.30 -10.71
CA HIS A 177 7.26 -16.74 -11.00
C HIS A 177 6.64 -17.61 -9.90
N ARG A 178 6.74 -17.18 -8.64
CA ARG A 178 6.16 -17.91 -7.50
C ARG A 178 4.64 -17.81 -7.46
N TYR A 179 4.07 -16.69 -7.91
CA TYR A 179 2.63 -16.42 -7.89
C TYR A 179 2.13 -15.96 -9.27
N PRO A 180 2.20 -16.82 -10.30
CA PRO A 180 2.00 -16.42 -11.70
C PRO A 180 0.56 -16.00 -12.03
N MET A 181 -0.41 -16.36 -11.19
CA MET A 181 -1.83 -16.06 -11.39
C MET A 181 -2.28 -14.76 -10.70
N ILE A 182 -1.41 -14.14 -9.90
CA ILE A 182 -1.76 -12.93 -9.15
C ILE A 182 -1.38 -11.70 -9.99
N PRO A 183 -2.30 -10.75 -10.24
CA PRO A 183 -2.00 -9.50 -10.93
C PRO A 183 -0.75 -8.82 -10.36
N PHE A 184 0.23 -8.57 -11.21
CA PHE A 184 1.58 -8.18 -10.78
C PHE A 184 1.95 -6.76 -11.23
N TYR A 185 2.48 -5.98 -10.29
CA TYR A 185 2.81 -4.58 -10.47
C TYR A 185 4.26 -4.32 -10.07
N LEU A 186 4.99 -3.63 -10.93
CA LEU A 186 6.29 -3.05 -10.64
C LEU A 186 6.12 -1.55 -10.37
N GLN A 187 6.67 -1.08 -9.25
CA GLN A 187 6.61 0.31 -8.85
C GLN A 187 8.00 0.93 -8.82
N VAL A 188 8.14 2.13 -9.37
CA VAL A 188 9.39 2.90 -9.28
C VAL A 188 9.68 3.29 -7.82
N GLY A 189 10.89 3.02 -7.36
CA GLY A 189 11.36 3.43 -6.03
C GLY A 189 11.76 4.91 -5.96
N ASN A 190 11.18 5.63 -5.00
CA ASN A 190 11.57 6.99 -4.63
C ASN A 190 12.76 6.96 -3.65
N ASP A 191 13.93 7.37 -4.13
CA ASP A 191 15.20 7.41 -3.39
C ASP A 191 15.50 8.77 -2.76
N ASN A 192 14.61 9.75 -2.91
CA ASN A 192 14.78 11.08 -2.34
C ASN A 192 13.51 11.55 -1.61
N LEU A 193 13.37 11.06 -0.38
CA LEU A 193 12.21 11.32 0.48
C LEU A 193 12.27 12.69 1.20
N THR A 194 13.41 13.37 1.15
CA THR A 194 13.67 14.59 1.94
C THR A 194 13.76 15.85 1.09
N THR A 195 13.87 15.73 -0.23
CA THR A 195 13.90 16.90 -1.12
C THR A 195 12.61 17.70 -1.01
N THR A 196 12.77 19.03 -1.05
CA THR A 196 11.68 20.00 -1.18
C THR A 196 11.61 20.61 -2.57
N ASP A 197 12.51 20.22 -3.48
CA ASP A 197 12.46 20.62 -4.90
C ASP A 197 11.65 19.58 -5.68
N ASP A 198 10.36 19.85 -5.80
CA ASP A 198 9.41 18.97 -6.50
C ASP A 198 9.76 18.83 -7.99
N SER A 199 10.26 19.89 -8.64
CA SER A 199 10.58 19.84 -10.07
C SER A 199 11.74 18.88 -10.35
N LEU A 200 12.78 18.96 -9.51
CA LEU A 200 13.91 18.04 -9.58
C LEU A 200 13.49 16.59 -9.28
N LEU A 201 12.66 16.40 -8.24
CA LEU A 201 12.16 15.09 -7.86
C LEU A 201 11.33 14.45 -8.98
N ILE A 202 10.38 15.19 -9.56
CA ILE A 202 9.50 14.70 -10.62
C ILE A 202 10.32 14.27 -11.84
N MET A 203 11.27 15.09 -12.28
CA MET A 203 12.12 14.74 -13.42
C MET A 203 12.94 13.48 -13.15
N HIS A 204 13.53 13.37 -11.96
CA HIS A 204 14.29 12.19 -11.53
C HIS A 204 13.43 10.92 -11.48
N LEU A 205 12.22 11.00 -10.92
CA LEU A 205 11.30 9.85 -10.87
C LEU A 205 10.81 9.44 -12.27
N LEU A 206 10.58 10.39 -13.18
CA LEU A 206 10.24 10.09 -14.57
C LEU A 206 11.39 9.43 -15.33
N ASP A 207 12.64 9.84 -15.08
CA ASP A 207 13.82 9.19 -15.63
C ASP A 207 13.91 7.72 -15.18
N LYS A 208 13.75 7.47 -13.89
CA LYS A 208 13.71 6.09 -13.34
C LYS A 208 12.55 5.28 -13.90
N TYR A 209 11.38 5.91 -14.07
CA TYR A 209 10.22 5.25 -14.64
C TYR A 209 10.46 4.81 -16.08
N ARG A 210 11.02 5.69 -16.92
CA ARG A 210 11.43 5.35 -18.30
C ARG A 210 12.41 4.19 -18.31
N ALA A 211 13.45 4.24 -17.47
CA ALA A 211 14.45 3.18 -17.40
C ALA A 211 13.84 1.82 -17.00
N LEU A 212 12.89 1.81 -16.05
CA LEU A 212 12.19 0.59 -15.65
C LEU A 212 11.29 0.06 -16.78
N ILE A 213 10.53 0.92 -17.46
CA ILE A 213 9.72 0.52 -18.62
C ILE A 213 10.60 -0.10 -19.70
N ASP A 214 11.65 0.61 -20.14
CA ASP A 214 12.53 0.17 -21.23
C ASP A 214 13.17 -1.18 -20.96
N ARG A 215 13.41 -1.49 -19.69
CA ARG A 215 13.89 -2.78 -19.22
C ARG A 215 12.82 -3.86 -19.29
N VAL A 216 11.64 -3.60 -18.73
CA VAL A 216 10.51 -4.58 -18.69
C VAL A 216 10.04 -4.92 -20.11
N MET A 217 9.99 -3.95 -21.02
CA MET A 217 9.55 -4.19 -22.42
C MET A 217 10.45 -5.17 -23.19
N LYS A 218 11.65 -5.46 -22.69
CA LYS A 218 12.61 -6.41 -23.29
C LYS A 218 12.68 -7.73 -22.53
N ASP A 219 11.96 -7.87 -21.42
CA ASP A 219 12.05 -9.02 -20.53
C ASP A 219 10.95 -10.03 -20.81
N GLU A 220 11.34 -11.20 -21.34
CA GLU A 220 10.40 -12.25 -21.70
C GLU A 220 9.77 -12.98 -20.50
N ASP A 221 10.29 -12.79 -19.30
CA ASP A 221 9.75 -13.41 -18.07
C ASP A 221 8.62 -12.56 -17.45
N LEU A 222 8.55 -11.26 -17.75
CA LEU A 222 7.59 -10.33 -17.17
C LEU A 222 6.53 -9.91 -18.20
N ARG A 223 5.81 -10.89 -18.75
CA ARG A 223 4.85 -10.67 -19.86
C ARG A 223 3.54 -10.04 -19.41
N ASP A 224 3.01 -10.46 -18.26
CA ASP A 224 1.76 -9.96 -17.70
C ASP A 224 2.02 -9.18 -16.40
N VAL A 225 2.63 -8.01 -16.58
CA VAL A 225 2.92 -7.08 -15.48
C VAL A 225 2.51 -5.67 -15.85
N LYS A 226 2.26 -4.85 -14.83
CA LYS A 226 2.01 -3.42 -14.98
C LYS A 226 3.15 -2.64 -14.34
N VAL A 227 3.76 -1.71 -15.08
CA VAL A 227 4.81 -0.82 -14.55
C VAL A 227 4.17 0.52 -14.24
N LEU A 228 4.26 0.99 -13.01
CA LEU A 228 3.64 2.25 -12.55
C LEU A 228 4.61 3.09 -11.73
N PRO A 229 4.51 4.43 -11.78
CA PRO A 229 5.15 5.31 -10.82
C PRO A 229 4.27 5.47 -9.57
N GLN A 230 4.74 6.26 -8.60
CA GLN A 230 3.87 6.81 -7.55
C GLN A 230 3.22 8.09 -8.09
N LEU A 231 1.98 8.02 -8.57
CA LEU A 231 1.32 9.16 -9.23
C LEU A 231 1.20 10.37 -8.29
N HIS A 232 0.92 10.15 -7.00
CA HIS A 232 0.83 11.23 -6.02
C HIS A 232 2.17 11.97 -5.85
N ALA A 233 3.31 11.27 -5.93
CA ALA A 233 4.63 11.88 -5.84
C ALA A 233 4.95 12.74 -7.07
N LEU A 234 4.39 12.37 -8.24
CA LEU A 234 4.51 13.19 -9.45
C LEU A 234 3.66 14.46 -9.42
N VAL A 235 2.63 14.52 -8.56
CA VAL A 235 1.72 15.67 -8.45
C VAL A 235 2.08 16.57 -7.27
N TRP A 236 2.49 15.99 -6.14
CA TRP A 236 2.69 16.70 -4.87
C TRP A 236 4.04 16.44 -4.19
N GLY A 237 4.98 15.78 -4.88
CA GLY A 237 6.28 15.44 -4.31
C GLY A 237 6.15 14.58 -3.04
N ASN A 238 6.94 14.90 -2.02
CA ASN A 238 6.94 14.18 -0.74
C ASN A 238 5.92 14.73 0.28
N LYS A 239 4.93 15.52 -0.18
CA LYS A 239 3.93 16.12 0.71
C LYS A 239 3.06 15.05 1.36
N ARG A 240 2.80 15.20 2.66
CA ARG A 240 1.91 14.31 3.44
C ARG A 240 0.46 14.79 3.39
N GLY A 241 -0.47 13.87 3.66
CA GLY A 241 -1.91 14.15 3.78
C GLY A 241 -2.57 14.62 2.49
N VAL A 242 -2.04 14.19 1.34
CA VAL A 242 -2.54 14.50 0.00
C VAL A 242 -2.83 13.25 -0.78
#